data_AF-A0AAU0KCA0-F1
#
_entry.id   AF-A0AAU0KCA0-F1
#
_cell.length_a   1.000
_cell.length_b   1.000
_cell.length_c   1.000
_cell.angle_alpha   90.00
_cell.angle_beta   90.00
_cell.angle_gamma   90.00
#
_symmetry.space_group_name_H-M   'P 1'
#
loop_
_entity.id
_entity.type
_entity.pdbx_description
1 polymer ?
#
loop_
_entity_poly.entity_id
_entity_poly.type
_entity_poly.pdbx_seq_one_letter_code
_entity_poly.pdbx_strand_id
1 'polypeptide(L)'
;MKTKGKFCAARALLALALAVTTAEAGWGIVTGDQLQIGSAALPGVGALVVIGSDSQATGADAIAMGKGTAAIGFSSIAMGQQTTASGGSSTAMGGETTASGDYSTAMGWKTAASGDYSTAMGGETTASGFSSTAMGQQTTASGDYSTAMGSYTIASGDYSTAMGGETIASGDYSTAMGWKTTANSQFSTAMGWKTTASGDYSTAMGGETTASGGSSTAMGWRTTASGDSSTAMGWRTTASSQFSTAMGQQTTASGSSSTAMGGKQGNRLRKSTRGNCH
;
A
#
# COMPACT_ATOMS: atom_id res chain seq x y z
N MET A 1 -77.85 38.66 -37.44
CA MET A 1 -76.74 37.87 -38.02
C MET A 1 -76.40 36.72 -37.05
N LYS A 2 -76.32 35.50 -37.60
CA LYS A 2 -76.10 34.13 -37.04
C LYS A 2 -75.15 34.05 -35.82
N THR A 3 -75.49 33.47 -34.66
CA THR A 3 -75.62 32.06 -34.20
C THR A 3 -74.37 31.16 -34.18
N LYS A 4 -74.06 30.67 -32.96
CA LYS A 4 -73.60 29.32 -32.54
C LYS A 4 -72.12 28.93 -32.74
N GLY A 5 -71.56 28.29 -31.70
CA GLY A 5 -70.16 27.86 -31.59
C GLY A 5 -69.87 26.44 -32.07
N LYS A 6 -68.67 25.95 -31.75
CA LYS A 6 -68.34 24.55 -31.36
C LYS A 6 -66.82 24.37 -31.13
N PHE A 7 -66.56 23.45 -30.20
CA PHE A 7 -65.33 22.90 -29.64
C PHE A 7 -64.34 22.23 -30.62
N CYS A 8 -63.14 21.92 -30.08
CA CYS A 8 -62.09 20.96 -30.52
C CYS A 8 -61.12 21.47 -31.60
N ALA A 9 -59.79 21.35 -31.51
CA ALA A 9 -58.92 20.37 -30.83
C ALA A 9 -57.54 21.05 -30.54
N ALA A 10 -56.99 21.00 -29.33
CA ALA A 10 -56.22 19.92 -28.69
C ALA A 10 -54.69 20.00 -28.92
N ARG A 11 -53.98 19.75 -27.81
CA ARG A 11 -52.54 19.36 -27.65
C ARG A 11 -51.60 20.53 -27.38
N ALA A 12 -51.38 20.87 -26.11
CA ALA A 12 -50.42 20.22 -25.21
C ALA A 12 -48.99 20.73 -25.43
N LEU A 13 -48.58 21.67 -24.58
CA LEU A 13 -47.30 21.62 -23.85
C LEU A 13 -47.28 22.73 -22.79
N LEU A 14 -48.18 22.52 -21.81
CA LEU A 14 -47.93 22.89 -20.43
C LEU A 14 -46.82 21.96 -19.93
N ALA A 15 -45.56 22.37 -20.06
CA ALA A 15 -44.46 21.74 -19.35
C ALA A 15 -43.39 22.80 -19.06
N LEU A 16 -43.47 23.32 -17.83
CA LEU A 16 -42.29 23.49 -17.00
C LEU A 16 -41.25 24.56 -17.42
N ALA A 17 -41.70 25.76 -17.79
CA ALA A 17 -40.85 26.96 -17.74
C ALA A 17 -40.98 27.72 -16.39
N LEU A 18 -41.36 27.01 -15.32
CA LEU A 18 -41.61 27.57 -13.99
C LEU A 18 -40.56 27.05 -12.99
N ALA A 19 -39.33 27.56 -13.10
CA ALA A 19 -38.34 27.59 -12.03
C ALA A 19 -37.28 28.67 -12.32
N VAL A 20 -37.73 29.92 -12.45
CA VAL A 20 -36.87 31.11 -12.35
C VAL A 20 -37.49 32.02 -11.30
N THR A 21 -37.29 31.69 -10.03
CA THR A 21 -37.59 32.48 -8.82
C THR A 21 -36.73 31.85 -7.71
N THR A 22 -35.79 32.45 -7.00
CA THR A 22 -35.45 33.84 -6.66
C THR A 22 -33.96 33.89 -6.31
N ALA A 23 -33.28 34.97 -6.67
CA ALA A 23 -31.88 35.22 -6.35
C ALA A 23 -31.71 35.77 -4.92
N GLU A 24 -31.10 34.96 -4.05
CA GLU A 24 -30.12 35.40 -3.04
C GLU A 24 -28.89 34.49 -3.22
N ALA A 25 -27.69 35.08 -3.19
CA ALA A 25 -26.51 34.60 -3.90
C ALA A 25 -26.01 33.17 -3.56
N GLY A 26 -26.07 32.28 -4.55
CA GLY A 26 -25.35 30.99 -4.64
C GLY A 26 -25.56 30.43 -6.05
N TRP A 27 -24.51 30.33 -6.86
CA TRP A 27 -24.61 29.98 -8.28
C TRP A 27 -24.52 28.47 -8.48
N GLY A 28 -25.66 27.82 -8.74
CA GLY A 28 -25.76 26.44 -9.21
C GLY A 28 -26.90 26.23 -10.18
N ILE A 29 -26.58 25.93 -11.44
CA ILE A 29 -27.55 25.67 -12.51
C ILE A 29 -27.71 24.15 -12.64
N VAL A 30 -28.86 23.65 -13.10
CA VAL A 30 -29.10 22.21 -13.36
C VAL A 30 -29.51 22.02 -14.82
N THR A 31 -28.76 21.26 -15.64
CA THR A 31 -29.18 20.91 -17.01
C THR A 31 -28.71 19.50 -17.41
N GLY A 32 -29.66 18.56 -17.59
CA GLY A 32 -29.38 17.21 -18.13
C GLY A 32 -28.45 16.36 -17.24
N ASP A 33 -27.54 15.60 -17.85
CA ASP A 33 -26.68 14.59 -17.20
C ASP A 33 -25.46 15.18 -16.46
N GLN A 34 -25.62 16.37 -15.86
CA GLN A 34 -25.11 16.81 -14.54
C GLN A 34 -24.60 18.23 -14.52
N LEU A 35 -24.95 18.94 -13.43
CA LEU A 35 -24.61 20.34 -13.20
C LEU A 35 -24.86 20.72 -11.73
N GLN A 36 -24.18 21.79 -11.32
CA GLN A 36 -23.35 21.82 -10.12
C GLN A 36 -23.29 23.26 -9.55
N ILE A 37 -22.89 23.32 -8.26
CA ILE A 37 -22.31 24.41 -7.44
C ILE A 37 -23.35 25.09 -6.52
N GLY A 38 -23.32 24.83 -5.21
CA GLY A 38 -24.45 24.98 -4.26
C GLY A 38 -25.30 26.28 -4.28
N SER A 39 -26.56 26.26 -3.83
CA SER A 39 -27.20 25.41 -2.81
C SER A 39 -28.50 24.74 -3.29
N ALA A 40 -28.53 23.41 -3.19
CA ALA A 40 -29.74 22.64 -2.92
C ALA A 40 -29.43 21.77 -1.69
N ALA A 41 -29.13 22.42 -0.57
CA ALA A 41 -28.97 21.74 0.71
C ALA A 41 -30.31 21.11 1.08
N LEU A 42 -30.35 19.79 1.29
CA LEU A 42 -31.34 19.24 2.21
C LEU A 42 -31.16 19.99 3.54
N PRO A 43 -32.22 20.38 4.26
CA PRO A 43 -32.07 21.08 5.53
C PRO A 43 -31.19 20.25 6.48
N GLY A 44 -29.97 20.71 6.73
CA GLY A 44 -28.97 20.06 7.60
C GLY A 44 -27.67 19.57 6.94
N VAL A 45 -27.52 19.58 5.62
CA VAL A 45 -26.26 19.23 4.93
C VAL A 45 -25.55 20.49 4.40
N GLY A 46 -24.23 20.58 4.58
CA GLY A 46 -23.37 21.69 4.16
C GLY A 46 -23.29 21.89 2.64
N ALA A 47 -22.33 22.70 2.16
CA ALA A 47 -22.19 22.96 0.73
C ALA A 47 -21.84 21.67 -0.04
N LEU A 48 -22.31 21.51 -1.28
CA LEU A 48 -22.07 20.31 -2.07
C LEU A 48 -21.64 20.66 -3.49
N VAL A 49 -20.81 19.79 -4.07
CA VAL A 49 -20.24 19.95 -5.40
C VAL A 49 -20.41 18.62 -6.15
N VAL A 50 -21.22 18.58 -7.20
CA VAL A 50 -21.59 17.35 -7.94
C VAL A 50 -21.43 17.54 -9.48
N ILE A 51 -20.46 16.87 -10.10
CA ILE A 51 -20.28 16.84 -11.58
C ILE A 51 -20.36 15.41 -12.07
N GLY A 52 -21.03 15.17 -13.19
CA GLY A 52 -20.91 13.95 -13.99
C GLY A 52 -21.98 12.91 -13.69
N SER A 53 -22.39 12.16 -14.71
CA SER A 53 -23.54 11.23 -14.65
C SER A 53 -23.44 10.24 -13.49
N ASP A 54 -24.57 9.99 -12.82
CA ASP A 54 -24.66 9.11 -11.65
C ASP A 54 -23.76 9.49 -10.47
N SER A 55 -23.25 10.72 -10.41
CA SER A 55 -22.49 11.21 -9.26
C SER A 55 -23.39 11.62 -8.09
N GLN A 56 -22.91 11.41 -6.87
CA GLN A 56 -23.62 11.65 -5.62
C GLN A 56 -22.69 12.27 -4.58
N ALA A 57 -23.03 13.45 -4.06
CA ALA A 57 -22.42 14.01 -2.85
C ALA A 57 -23.49 14.09 -1.76
N THR A 58 -23.42 13.21 -0.76
CA THR A 58 -24.41 13.11 0.33
C THR A 58 -23.86 13.53 1.70
N GLY A 59 -22.53 13.50 1.87
CA GLY A 59 -21.89 14.04 3.07
C GLY A 59 -21.87 15.57 3.05
N ALA A 60 -22.05 16.22 4.21
CA ALA A 60 -21.92 17.68 4.28
C ALA A 60 -20.51 18.12 3.83
N ASP A 61 -20.42 19.20 3.06
CA ASP A 61 -19.15 19.73 2.50
C ASP A 61 -18.42 18.76 1.55
N ALA A 62 -19.15 17.78 0.98
CA ALA A 62 -18.59 16.79 0.09
C ALA A 62 -18.50 17.25 -1.39
N ILE A 63 -17.49 16.72 -2.08
CA ILE A 63 -17.21 16.98 -3.49
C ILE A 63 -17.22 15.66 -4.26
N ALA A 64 -18.17 15.48 -5.18
CA ALA A 64 -18.25 14.38 -6.13
C ALA A 64 -18.05 14.90 -7.56
N MET A 65 -17.04 14.41 -8.29
CA MET A 65 -16.80 14.83 -9.67
C MET A 65 -16.42 13.66 -10.57
N GLY A 66 -17.23 13.40 -11.59
CA GLY A 66 -17.05 12.39 -12.62
C GLY A 66 -18.09 11.26 -12.52
N LYS A 67 -18.09 10.35 -13.49
CA LYS A 67 -19.18 9.39 -13.69
C LYS A 67 -19.24 8.33 -12.57
N GLY A 68 -20.40 8.19 -11.94
CA GLY A 68 -20.66 7.17 -10.93
C GLY A 68 -19.84 7.37 -9.65
N THR A 69 -19.51 8.61 -9.32
CA THR A 69 -18.75 8.94 -8.11
C THR A 69 -19.66 9.10 -6.89
N ALA A 70 -19.18 8.75 -5.70
CA ALA A 70 -19.95 8.82 -4.46
C ALA A 70 -19.10 9.43 -3.33
N ALA A 71 -19.35 10.69 -2.99
CA ALA A 71 -18.77 11.38 -1.84
C ALA A 71 -19.79 11.38 -0.68
N ILE A 72 -19.68 10.39 0.20
CA ILE A 72 -20.68 10.06 1.23
C ILE A 72 -20.26 10.58 2.61
N GLY A 73 -18.95 10.58 2.90
CA GLY A 73 -18.42 11.03 4.18
C GLY A 73 -18.52 12.54 4.35
N PHE A 74 -18.58 13.01 5.59
CA PHE A 74 -18.45 14.44 5.93
C PHE A 74 -17.14 15.00 5.35
N SER A 75 -17.16 16.14 4.66
CA SER A 75 -15.99 16.77 4.02
C SER A 75 -15.20 15.82 3.10
N SER A 76 -15.86 14.81 2.51
CA SER A 76 -15.21 13.83 1.65
C SER A 76 -15.08 14.32 0.19
N ILE A 77 -14.07 13.81 -0.51
CA ILE A 77 -13.79 14.16 -1.90
C ILE A 77 -13.71 12.89 -2.73
N ALA A 78 -14.64 12.70 -3.66
CA ALA A 78 -14.63 11.63 -4.66
C ALA A 78 -14.47 12.23 -6.06
N MET A 79 -13.39 11.91 -6.77
CA MET A 79 -13.11 12.44 -8.11
C MET A 79 -12.71 11.32 -9.09
N GLY A 80 -13.30 11.31 -10.29
CA GLY A 80 -12.97 10.41 -11.39
C GLY A 80 -14.12 9.49 -11.80
N GLN A 81 -13.86 8.23 -12.11
CA GLN A 81 -14.90 7.30 -12.56
C GLN A 81 -15.08 6.16 -11.55
N GLN A 82 -16.32 5.89 -11.15
CA GLN A 82 -16.65 4.86 -10.16
C GLN A 82 -15.85 4.97 -8.85
N THR A 83 -15.57 6.20 -8.38
CA THR A 83 -14.84 6.44 -7.14
C THR A 83 -15.77 6.65 -5.96
N THR A 84 -15.42 6.12 -4.78
CA THR A 84 -16.22 6.22 -3.56
C THR A 84 -15.37 6.75 -2.42
N ALA A 85 -15.78 7.86 -1.80
CA ALA A 85 -15.20 8.41 -0.58
C ALA A 85 -16.27 8.36 0.52
N SER A 86 -16.24 7.34 1.38
CA SER A 86 -17.26 7.11 2.40
C SER A 86 -16.81 7.42 3.82
N GLY A 87 -15.50 7.50 4.09
CA GLY A 87 -14.98 7.94 5.38
C GLY A 87 -15.09 9.45 5.57
N GLY A 88 -15.18 9.92 6.81
CA GLY A 88 -15.11 11.33 7.15
C GLY A 88 -13.77 11.94 6.75
N SER A 89 -13.78 13.09 6.08
CA SER A 89 -12.60 13.77 5.52
C SER A 89 -11.75 12.89 4.59
N SER A 90 -12.35 11.85 3.99
CA SER A 90 -11.64 10.94 3.09
C SER A 90 -11.51 11.51 1.67
N THR A 91 -10.47 11.09 0.95
CA THR A 91 -10.25 11.49 -0.45
C THR A 91 -10.07 10.27 -1.33
N ALA A 92 -10.95 10.07 -2.31
CA ALA A 92 -10.86 9.05 -3.36
C ALA A 92 -10.70 9.72 -4.74
N MET A 93 -9.62 9.42 -5.47
CA MET A 93 -9.35 10.06 -6.77
C MET A 93 -8.85 9.06 -7.82
N GLY A 94 -9.42 9.08 -9.03
CA GLY A 94 -8.98 8.27 -10.18
C GLY A 94 -10.07 7.37 -10.76
N GLY A 95 -9.81 6.06 -10.92
CA GLY A 95 -10.78 5.11 -11.48
C GLY A 95 -11.00 3.92 -10.56
N GLU A 96 -12.25 3.59 -10.25
CA GLU A 96 -12.60 2.47 -9.37
C GLU A 96 -11.92 2.54 -7.98
N THR A 97 -11.71 3.75 -7.44
CA THR A 97 -11.03 3.95 -6.15
C THR A 97 -12.01 4.03 -4.98
N THR A 98 -11.62 3.53 -3.81
CA THR A 98 -12.45 3.54 -2.59
C THR A 98 -11.65 4.04 -1.40
N ALA A 99 -12.06 5.15 -0.79
CA ALA A 99 -11.55 5.65 0.48
C ALA A 99 -12.65 5.52 1.54
N SER A 100 -12.61 4.45 2.35
CA SER A 100 -13.67 4.13 3.31
C SER A 100 -13.30 4.37 4.76
N GLY A 101 -12.01 4.48 5.09
CA GLY A 101 -11.56 4.87 6.44
C GLY A 101 -11.66 6.37 6.66
N ASP A 102 -11.82 6.80 7.90
CA ASP A 102 -11.80 8.22 8.26
C ASP A 102 -10.41 8.79 8.01
N TYR A 103 -10.34 10.01 7.46
CA TYR A 103 -9.10 10.68 7.04
C TYR A 103 -8.25 9.87 6.04
N SER A 104 -8.83 8.87 5.37
CA SER A 104 -8.11 8.03 4.41
C SER A 104 -7.94 8.70 3.04
N THR A 105 -6.90 8.31 2.32
CA THR A 105 -6.62 8.78 0.95
C THR A 105 -6.41 7.61 0.01
N ALA A 106 -7.27 7.46 -1.00
CA ALA A 106 -7.14 6.49 -2.09
C ALA A 106 -6.95 7.21 -3.44
N MET A 107 -5.84 6.99 -4.15
CA MET A 107 -5.56 7.65 -5.42
C MET A 107 -5.04 6.69 -6.49
N GLY A 108 -5.58 6.74 -7.71
CA GLY A 108 -5.10 5.98 -8.86
C GLY A 108 -6.16 5.08 -9.51
N TRP A 109 -5.85 3.82 -9.81
CA TRP A 109 -6.80 2.88 -10.42
C TRP A 109 -6.99 1.63 -9.53
N LYS A 110 -8.24 1.30 -9.20
CA LYS A 110 -8.58 0.17 -8.31
C LYS A 110 -7.85 0.22 -6.97
N THR A 111 -7.75 1.39 -6.36
CA THR A 111 -7.11 1.56 -5.05
C THR A 111 -8.13 1.58 -3.93
N ALA A 112 -7.78 1.00 -2.79
CA ALA A 112 -8.63 0.90 -1.60
C ALA A 112 -7.88 1.37 -0.36
N ALA A 113 -8.33 2.45 0.27
CA ALA A 113 -7.86 2.93 1.58
C ALA A 113 -8.98 2.74 2.60
N SER A 114 -8.98 1.60 3.30
CA SER A 114 -10.07 1.20 4.19
C SER A 114 -9.75 1.35 5.68
N GLY A 115 -8.48 1.50 6.04
CA GLY A 115 -8.09 1.83 7.41
C GLY A 115 -8.23 3.33 7.69
N ASP A 116 -8.52 3.70 8.94
CA ASP A 116 -8.50 5.12 9.34
C ASP A 116 -7.08 5.67 9.22
N TYR A 117 -6.95 6.92 8.76
CA TYR A 117 -5.67 7.57 8.43
C TYR A 117 -4.82 6.83 7.38
N SER A 118 -5.39 5.85 6.67
CA SER A 118 -4.64 5.07 5.70
C SER A 118 -4.43 5.82 4.38
N THR A 119 -3.36 5.48 3.67
CA THR A 119 -3.05 6.04 2.34
C THR A 119 -2.79 4.93 1.34
N ALA A 120 -3.60 4.82 0.29
CA ALA A 120 -3.41 3.89 -0.82
C ALA A 120 -3.21 4.67 -2.14
N MET A 121 -2.06 4.55 -2.80
CA MET A 121 -1.78 5.25 -4.06
C MET A 121 -1.19 4.34 -5.15
N GLY A 122 -1.69 4.45 -6.39
CA GLY A 122 -1.16 3.76 -7.57
C GLY A 122 -2.18 2.86 -8.28
N GLY A 123 -1.83 1.60 -8.57
CA GLY A 123 -2.69 0.67 -9.30
C GLY A 123 -2.94 -0.62 -8.52
N GLU A 124 -4.20 -0.99 -8.27
CA GLU A 124 -4.55 -2.18 -7.49
C GLU A 124 -3.91 -2.21 -6.09
N THR A 125 -3.86 -1.06 -5.40
CA THR A 125 -3.25 -0.94 -4.07
C THR A 125 -4.28 -0.97 -2.96
N THR A 126 -3.95 -1.60 -1.83
CA THR A 126 -4.84 -1.72 -0.67
C THR A 126 -4.13 -1.31 0.62
N ALA A 127 -4.63 -0.30 1.32
CA ALA A 127 -4.20 0.09 2.65
C ALA A 127 -5.36 -0.14 3.63
N SER A 128 -5.34 -1.24 4.38
CA SER A 128 -6.47 -1.66 5.23
C SER A 128 -6.20 -1.59 6.73
N GLY A 129 -4.94 -1.49 7.15
CA GLY A 129 -4.57 -1.28 8.55
C GLY A 129 -4.75 0.18 8.99
N PHE A 130 -4.91 0.38 10.30
CA PHE A 130 -4.95 1.72 10.90
C PHE A 130 -3.64 2.45 10.61
N SER A 131 -3.71 3.69 10.10
CA SER A 131 -2.54 4.51 9.74
C SER A 131 -1.56 3.81 8.78
N SER A 132 -2.04 2.86 7.95
CA SER A 132 -1.19 2.14 7.01
C SER A 132 -0.97 2.90 5.71
N THR A 133 0.14 2.62 5.02
CA THR A 133 0.49 3.25 3.74
C THR A 133 0.82 2.21 2.68
N ALA A 134 0.05 2.14 1.60
CA ALA A 134 0.30 1.30 0.43
C ALA A 134 0.54 2.16 -0.83
N MET A 135 1.70 2.05 -1.46
CA MET A 135 2.05 2.85 -2.65
C MET A 135 2.67 2.01 -3.77
N GLY A 136 2.18 2.16 -5.00
CA GLY A 136 2.76 1.53 -6.20
C GLY A 136 1.78 0.65 -6.98
N GLN A 137 2.15 -0.58 -7.32
CA GLN A 137 1.31 -1.48 -8.11
C GLN A 137 1.11 -2.82 -7.41
N GLN A 138 -0.14 -3.25 -7.21
CA GLN A 138 -0.47 -4.49 -6.49
C GLN A 138 0.21 -4.55 -5.11
N THR A 139 0.11 -3.46 -4.35
CA THR A 139 0.68 -3.37 -3.00
C THR A 139 -0.40 -3.48 -1.94
N THR A 140 -0.10 -4.13 -0.81
CA THR A 140 -1.03 -4.33 0.30
C THR A 140 -0.36 -3.99 1.62
N ALA A 141 -0.91 -3.01 2.35
CA ALA A 141 -0.51 -2.63 3.70
C ALA A 141 -1.68 -2.92 4.66
N SER A 142 -1.70 -4.13 5.24
CA SER A 142 -2.82 -4.63 6.04
C SER A 142 -2.58 -4.62 7.55
N GLY A 143 -1.33 -4.53 8.00
CA GLY A 143 -1.02 -4.35 9.43
C GLY A 143 -1.22 -2.91 9.87
N ASP A 144 -1.47 -2.69 11.15
CA ASP A 144 -1.58 -1.34 11.71
C ASP A 144 -0.21 -0.65 11.67
N TYR A 145 -0.17 0.62 11.30
CA TYR A 145 1.05 1.41 11.08
C TYR A 145 2.00 0.81 10.03
N SER A 146 1.54 -0.11 9.20
CA SER A 146 2.37 -0.77 8.20
C SER A 146 2.63 0.11 6.98
N THR A 147 3.77 -0.11 6.31
CA THR A 147 4.14 0.57 5.07
C THR A 147 4.51 -0.45 3.99
N ALA A 148 3.75 -0.49 2.89
CA ALA A 148 4.04 -1.28 1.70
C ALA A 148 4.29 -0.36 0.49
N MET A 149 5.49 -0.40 -0.11
CA MET A 149 5.82 0.46 -1.25
C MET A 149 6.54 -0.29 -2.38
N GLY A 150 6.06 -0.14 -3.62
CA GLY A 150 6.71 -0.68 -4.83
C GLY A 150 5.77 -1.52 -5.69
N SER A 151 6.16 -2.74 -6.06
CA SER A 151 5.35 -3.63 -6.92
C SER A 151 5.22 -5.01 -6.31
N TYR A 152 4.00 -5.54 -6.18
CA TYR A 152 3.72 -6.82 -5.51
C TYR A 152 4.25 -6.88 -4.06
N THR A 153 4.12 -5.79 -3.31
CA THR A 153 4.62 -5.72 -1.92
C THR A 153 3.50 -5.92 -0.91
N ILE A 154 3.80 -6.65 0.18
CA ILE A 154 2.86 -6.99 1.24
C ILE A 154 3.48 -6.65 2.59
N ALA A 155 2.87 -5.73 3.33
CA ALA A 155 3.19 -5.43 4.72
C ALA A 155 1.97 -5.81 5.58
N SER A 156 2.01 -6.98 6.21
CA SER A 156 0.86 -7.53 6.95
C SER A 156 1.05 -7.60 8.46
N GLY A 157 2.29 -7.46 8.95
CA GLY A 157 2.54 -7.32 10.39
C GLY A 157 2.30 -5.89 10.88
N ASP A 158 2.00 -5.73 12.15
CA ASP A 158 1.85 -4.40 12.75
C ASP A 158 3.22 -3.71 12.80
N TYR A 159 3.26 -2.40 12.53
CA TYR A 159 4.50 -1.63 12.39
C TYR A 159 5.48 -2.18 11.34
N SER A 160 5.03 -3.03 10.43
CA SER A 160 5.89 -3.65 9.42
C SER A 160 6.20 -2.71 8.25
N THR A 161 7.35 -2.89 7.62
CA THR A 161 7.78 -2.13 6.44
C THR A 161 8.20 -3.08 5.31
N ALA A 162 7.49 -3.08 4.19
CA ALA A 162 7.82 -3.81 2.97
C ALA A 162 8.09 -2.84 1.81
N MET A 163 9.32 -2.80 1.27
CA MET A 163 9.66 -1.88 0.18
C MET A 163 10.44 -2.55 -0.97
N GLY A 164 10.01 -2.35 -2.21
CA GLY A 164 10.68 -2.83 -3.42
C GLY A 164 9.79 -3.66 -4.35
N GLY A 165 10.25 -4.83 -4.78
CA GLY A 165 9.50 -5.70 -5.70
C GLY A 165 9.32 -7.11 -5.13
N GLU A 166 8.09 -7.62 -5.09
CA GLU A 166 7.80 -8.94 -4.51
C GLU A 166 8.33 -9.07 -3.06
N THR A 167 8.15 -8.04 -2.24
CA THR A 167 8.60 -8.03 -0.84
C THR A 167 7.47 -8.32 0.13
N ILE A 168 7.77 -9.06 1.19
CA ILE A 168 6.78 -9.52 2.18
C ILE A 168 7.32 -9.25 3.59
N ALA A 169 6.65 -8.40 4.35
CA ALA A 169 6.91 -8.15 5.77
C ALA A 169 5.67 -8.60 6.58
N SER A 170 5.70 -9.86 7.06
CA SER A 170 4.55 -10.49 7.73
C SER A 170 4.64 -10.48 9.25
N GLY A 171 5.84 -10.30 9.82
CA GLY A 171 6.02 -10.25 11.26
C GLY A 171 5.77 -8.84 11.82
N ASP A 172 5.33 -8.75 13.06
CA ASP A 172 5.20 -7.45 13.73
C ASP A 172 6.59 -6.81 13.90
N TYR A 173 6.67 -5.50 13.69
CA TYR A 173 7.92 -4.73 13.66
C TYR A 173 8.95 -5.24 12.64
N SER A 174 8.52 -6.03 11.65
CA SER A 174 9.43 -6.58 10.64
C SER A 174 9.75 -5.58 9.53
N THR A 175 10.92 -5.71 8.92
CA THR A 175 11.35 -4.89 7.78
C THR A 175 11.82 -5.78 6.64
N ALA A 176 11.20 -5.68 5.47
CA ALA A 176 11.56 -6.38 4.24
C ALA A 176 11.86 -5.38 3.11
N MET A 177 13.10 -5.31 2.62
CA MET A 177 13.47 -4.38 1.54
C MET A 177 14.22 -5.05 0.39
N GLY A 178 13.94 -4.64 -0.85
CA GLY A 178 14.64 -5.08 -2.07
C GLY A 178 13.78 -5.88 -3.05
N TRP A 179 14.28 -6.99 -3.59
CA TRP A 179 13.53 -7.83 -4.55
C TRP A 179 13.42 -9.27 -4.08
N LYS A 180 12.20 -9.81 -4.03
CA LYS A 180 11.90 -11.16 -3.50
C LYS A 180 12.38 -11.35 -2.06
N THR A 181 12.16 -10.34 -1.22
CA THR A 181 12.66 -10.33 0.16
C THR A 181 11.52 -10.59 1.14
N THR A 182 11.77 -11.41 2.15
CA THR A 182 10.75 -11.88 3.11
C THR A 182 11.22 -11.75 4.55
N ALA A 183 10.48 -11.02 5.37
CA ALA A 183 10.64 -10.93 6.83
C ALA A 183 9.36 -11.45 7.50
N ASN A 184 9.38 -12.69 7.99
CA ASN A 184 8.17 -13.42 8.42
C ASN A 184 7.93 -13.42 9.93
N SER A 185 8.92 -12.98 10.71
CA SER A 185 8.93 -13.14 12.17
C SER A 185 8.99 -11.81 12.89
N GLN A 186 8.67 -11.81 14.19
CA GLN A 186 8.64 -10.59 14.98
C GLN A 186 10.04 -9.95 15.01
N PHE A 187 10.12 -8.64 14.83
CA PHE A 187 11.38 -7.88 14.78
C PHE A 187 12.39 -8.38 13.72
N SER A 188 11.94 -9.17 12.73
CA SER A 188 12.86 -9.69 11.71
C SER A 188 13.18 -8.63 10.66
N THR A 189 14.42 -8.61 10.20
CA THR A 189 14.89 -7.68 9.15
C THR A 189 15.46 -8.47 7.98
N ALA A 190 14.88 -8.33 6.80
CA ALA A 190 15.37 -8.90 5.55
C ALA A 190 15.65 -7.80 4.52
N MET A 191 16.85 -7.74 3.95
CA MET A 191 17.21 -6.70 2.97
C MET A 191 18.08 -7.23 1.82
N GLY A 192 17.68 -6.99 0.57
CA GLY A 192 18.47 -7.25 -0.63
C GLY A 192 17.72 -8.07 -1.68
N TRP A 193 18.36 -9.11 -2.24
CA TRP A 193 17.83 -9.93 -3.33
C TRP A 193 17.57 -11.35 -2.87
N LYS A 194 16.32 -11.82 -2.90
CA LYS A 194 15.96 -13.18 -2.50
C LYS A 194 16.42 -13.50 -1.06
N THR A 195 16.17 -12.58 -0.13
CA THR A 195 16.58 -12.72 1.28
C THR A 195 15.41 -13.14 2.16
N THR A 196 15.67 -13.92 3.20
CA THR A 196 14.62 -14.43 4.10
C THR A 196 15.07 -14.34 5.55
N ALA A 197 14.34 -13.59 6.37
CA ALA A 197 14.47 -13.57 7.83
C ALA A 197 13.20 -14.19 8.44
N SER A 198 13.33 -15.36 9.05
CA SER A 198 12.20 -16.17 9.54
C SER A 198 12.38 -16.65 10.99
N GLY A 199 13.37 -16.13 11.71
CA GLY A 199 13.46 -16.24 13.15
C GLY A 199 13.07 -14.93 13.82
N ASP A 200 12.56 -14.98 15.05
CA ASP A 200 12.29 -13.76 15.82
C ASP A 200 13.61 -13.02 16.07
N TYR A 201 13.63 -11.70 15.92
CA TYR A 201 14.83 -10.86 15.99
C TYR A 201 15.93 -11.21 14.96
N SER A 202 15.61 -12.00 13.93
CA SER A 202 16.61 -12.41 12.93
C SER A 202 16.91 -11.29 11.92
N THR A 203 18.14 -11.26 11.41
CA THR A 203 18.59 -10.31 10.39
C THR A 203 19.19 -11.05 9.19
N ALA A 204 18.61 -10.89 8.00
CA ALA A 204 19.12 -11.43 6.75
C ALA A 204 19.42 -10.29 5.75
N MET A 205 20.68 -10.11 5.33
CA MET A 205 21.05 -9.04 4.39
C MET A 205 21.93 -9.53 3.24
N GLY A 206 21.67 -9.07 2.02
CA GLY A 206 22.49 -9.34 0.83
C GLY A 206 21.75 -10.10 -0.29
N GLY A 207 22.28 -11.22 -0.78
CA GLY A 207 21.70 -11.98 -1.89
C GLY A 207 21.55 -13.47 -1.58
N GLU A 208 20.37 -14.05 -1.77
CA GLU A 208 20.09 -15.45 -1.40
C GLU A 208 20.44 -15.79 0.07
N THR A 209 20.21 -14.87 1.01
CA THR A 209 20.54 -15.07 2.43
C THR A 209 19.35 -15.53 3.24
N THR A 210 19.58 -16.37 4.24
CA THR A 210 18.54 -16.93 5.11
C THR A 210 18.96 -16.87 6.58
N ALA A 211 18.19 -16.17 7.40
CA ALA A 211 18.31 -16.16 8.85
C ALA A 211 17.05 -16.79 9.46
N SER A 212 17.12 -18.06 9.86
CA SER A 212 15.96 -18.82 10.34
C SER A 212 16.00 -19.22 11.81
N GLY A 213 17.11 -18.92 12.50
CA GLY A 213 17.20 -19.08 13.95
C GLY A 213 16.69 -17.83 14.67
N GLY A 214 16.20 -17.98 15.89
CA GLY A 214 15.93 -16.83 16.77
C GLY A 214 17.21 -16.01 16.96
N SER A 215 17.11 -14.69 16.96
CA SER A 215 18.25 -13.76 17.08
C SER A 215 19.40 -14.02 16.10
N SER A 216 19.17 -14.74 14.99
CA SER A 216 20.25 -15.13 14.07
C SER A 216 20.57 -14.03 13.07
N THR A 217 21.82 -13.96 12.62
CA THR A 217 22.27 -12.95 11.67
C THR A 217 22.93 -13.61 10.46
N ALA A 218 22.34 -13.45 9.27
CA ALA A 218 22.90 -13.90 7.99
C ALA A 218 23.21 -12.69 7.08
N MET A 219 24.48 -12.47 6.72
CA MET A 219 24.87 -11.37 5.83
C MET A 219 25.76 -11.83 4.68
N GLY A 220 25.52 -11.34 3.46
CA GLY A 220 26.39 -11.56 2.30
C GLY A 220 25.68 -12.24 1.13
N TRP A 221 26.29 -13.27 0.52
CA TRP A 221 25.69 -13.97 -0.62
C TRP A 221 25.61 -15.48 -0.38
N ARG A 222 24.41 -16.06 -0.48
CA ARG A 222 24.13 -17.47 -0.18
C ARG A 222 24.52 -17.87 1.25
N THR A 223 24.23 -17.01 2.23
CA THR A 223 24.56 -17.28 3.63
C THR A 223 23.35 -17.82 4.39
N THR A 224 23.57 -18.71 5.35
CA THR A 224 22.51 -19.34 6.14
C THR A 224 22.86 -19.33 7.63
N ALA A 225 22.07 -18.65 8.45
CA ALA A 225 22.14 -18.66 9.90
C ALA A 225 20.88 -19.34 10.47
N SER A 226 20.92 -20.66 10.66
CA SER A 226 19.76 -21.46 11.07
C SER A 226 19.77 -21.87 12.54
N GLY A 227 20.89 -21.69 13.24
CA GLY A 227 20.96 -21.87 14.69
C GLY A 227 20.41 -20.66 15.44
N ASP A 228 19.83 -20.90 16.61
CA ASP A 228 19.46 -19.82 17.52
C ASP A 228 20.70 -19.05 17.99
N SER A 229 20.60 -17.71 17.98
CA SER A 229 21.71 -16.77 18.21
C SER A 229 22.94 -17.03 17.32
N SER A 230 22.77 -17.60 16.11
CA SER A 230 23.89 -17.89 15.21
C SER A 230 24.22 -16.73 14.28
N THR A 231 25.47 -16.64 13.84
CA THR A 231 25.96 -15.60 12.92
C THR A 231 26.63 -16.23 11.71
N ALA A 232 26.13 -15.96 10.49
CA ALA A 232 26.73 -16.38 9.23
C ALA A 232 27.03 -15.16 8.34
N MET A 233 28.30 -14.87 8.05
CA MET A 233 28.69 -13.71 7.23
C MET A 233 29.67 -14.07 6.10
N GLY A 234 29.39 -13.62 4.87
CA GLY A 234 30.30 -13.76 3.73
C GLY A 234 29.67 -14.40 2.48
N TRP A 235 30.34 -15.35 1.83
CA TRP A 235 29.82 -16.06 0.66
C TRP A 235 29.70 -17.56 0.92
N ARG A 236 28.50 -18.12 0.73
CA ARG A 236 28.21 -19.54 0.99
C ARG A 236 28.61 -19.98 2.40
N THR A 237 28.31 -19.17 3.41
CA THR A 237 28.58 -19.50 4.82
C THR A 237 27.36 -20.08 5.50
N THR A 238 27.57 -20.99 6.45
CA THR A 238 26.48 -21.67 7.16
C THR A 238 26.78 -21.77 8.65
N ALA A 239 25.92 -21.21 9.51
CA ALA A 239 25.96 -21.33 10.97
C ALA A 239 24.68 -22.05 11.45
N SER A 240 24.77 -23.37 11.65
CA SER A 240 23.61 -24.25 11.82
C SER A 240 23.24 -24.60 13.26
N SER A 241 24.12 -24.31 14.21
CA SER A 241 23.94 -24.67 15.62
C SER A 241 23.77 -23.43 16.50
N GLN A 242 23.24 -23.64 17.70
CA GLN A 242 23.07 -22.57 18.68
C GLN A 242 24.41 -21.87 18.97
N PHE A 243 24.40 -20.54 19.02
CA PHE A 243 25.58 -19.69 19.26
C PHE A 243 26.75 -19.90 18.26
N SER A 244 26.51 -20.57 17.12
CA SER A 244 27.56 -20.82 16.15
C SER A 244 27.88 -19.58 15.31
N THR A 245 29.15 -19.39 14.96
CA THR A 245 29.62 -18.27 14.14
C THR A 245 30.38 -18.79 12.93
N ALA A 246 29.89 -18.52 11.71
CA ALA A 246 30.56 -18.83 10.45
C ALA A 246 30.88 -17.55 9.67
N MET A 247 32.16 -17.24 9.44
CA MET A 247 32.57 -16.05 8.70
C MET A 247 33.55 -16.36 7.57
N GLY A 248 33.33 -15.77 6.39
CA GLY A 248 34.22 -15.80 5.24
C GLY A 248 33.64 -16.49 4.00
N GLN A 249 34.30 -17.51 3.47
CA GLN A 249 34.02 -18.06 2.14
C GLN A 249 33.93 -19.59 2.19
N GLN A 250 32.71 -20.14 1.96
CA GLN A 250 32.42 -21.58 2.10
C GLN A 250 32.75 -22.14 3.49
N THR A 251 32.41 -21.40 4.55
CA THR A 251 32.62 -21.83 5.94
C THR A 251 31.35 -22.41 6.54
N THR A 252 31.51 -23.44 7.37
CA THR A 252 30.39 -24.09 8.07
C THR A 252 30.74 -24.22 9.56
N ALA A 253 29.89 -23.65 10.42
CA ALA A 253 29.91 -23.83 11.86
C ALA A 253 28.69 -24.67 12.27
N SER A 254 28.90 -25.95 12.55
CA SER A 254 27.84 -26.94 12.86
C SER A 254 27.94 -27.53 14.28
N GLY A 255 28.76 -26.92 15.14
CA GLY A 255 28.84 -27.28 16.55
C GLY A 255 28.18 -26.20 17.40
N SER A 256 27.57 -26.58 18.52
CA SER A 256 27.08 -25.59 19.49
C SER A 256 28.24 -24.73 19.97
N SER A 257 28.05 -23.41 19.98
CA SER A 257 29.08 -22.41 20.32
C SER A 257 30.36 -22.49 19.46
N SER A 258 30.31 -23.11 18.27
CA SER A 258 31.49 -23.25 17.43
C SER A 258 31.73 -22.03 16.56
N THR A 259 33.01 -21.74 16.29
CA THR A 259 33.42 -20.65 15.41
C THR A 259 34.22 -21.20 14.23
N ALA A 260 33.75 -20.94 13.02
CA ALA A 260 34.44 -21.25 11.76
C ALA A 260 34.74 -19.95 11.01
N MET A 261 36.02 -19.61 10.88
CA MET A 261 36.46 -18.42 10.15
C MET A 261 37.47 -18.80 9.07
N GLY A 262 37.37 -18.16 7.91
CA GLY A 262 38.32 -18.31 6.81
C GLY A 262 37.66 -18.38 5.44
N GLY A 263 38.42 -18.69 4.41
CA GLY A 263 37.89 -18.92 3.08
C GLY A 263 38.52 -20.17 2.47
N LYS A 264 37.77 -20.95 1.69
CA LYS A 264 38.38 -21.91 0.76
C LYS A 264 39.25 -21.14 -0.24
N GLN A 265 40.51 -20.92 0.09
CA GLN A 265 41.48 -20.44 -0.89
C GLN A 265 41.70 -21.58 -1.88
N GLY A 266 41.26 -21.37 -3.13
CA GLY A 266 41.75 -22.13 -4.26
C GLY A 266 43.28 -22.01 -4.28
N ASN A 267 43.94 -23.03 -3.75
CA ASN A 267 45.37 -23.32 -3.79
C ASN A 267 46.27 -22.15 -4.24
N ARG A 268 46.72 -21.32 -3.30
CA ARG A 268 47.90 -20.47 -3.51
C ARG A 268 48.83 -20.55 -2.31
N LEU A 269 49.20 -21.78 -1.95
CA LEU A 269 50.50 -22.03 -1.35
C LEU A 269 51.55 -21.57 -2.36
N ARG A 270 51.98 -20.31 -2.28
CA ARG A 270 53.28 -19.93 -2.82
C ARG A 270 54.29 -20.81 -2.10
N LYS A 271 54.75 -21.88 -2.76
CA LYS A 271 55.97 -22.57 -2.37
C LYS A 271 57.02 -21.48 -2.23
N SER A 272 57.36 -21.14 -0.99
CA SER A 272 58.59 -20.44 -0.68
C SER A 272 59.69 -21.40 -1.13
N THR A 273 60.22 -21.16 -2.33
CA THR A 273 61.52 -21.70 -2.70
C THR A 273 62.51 -21.11 -1.70
N ARG A 274 62.82 -21.88 -0.65
CA ARG A 274 63.98 -21.62 0.19
C ARG A 274 65.17 -21.50 -0.76
N GLY A 275 65.77 -20.33 -0.79
CA GLY A 275 67.09 -20.16 -1.38
C GLY A 275 68.05 -21.05 -0.59
N ASN A 276 68.75 -21.93 -1.30
CA ASN A 276 70.01 -22.46 -0.82
C ASN A 276 70.97 -21.26 -0.74
N CYS A 277 71.31 -20.84 0.47
CA CYS A 277 72.56 -20.13 0.69
C CYS A 277 73.62 -21.20 0.98
N HIS A 278 74.69 -21.09 0.19
CA HIS A 278 75.99 -21.77 0.16
C HIS A 278 76.36 -22.69 1.32
#